data_AF-A0A849TTS6-F1
#
_entry.id   AF-A0A849TTS6-F1
#
_cell.length_a   1.000
_cell.length_b   1.000
_cell.length_c   1.000
_cell.angle_alpha   90.00
_cell.angle_beta   90.00
_cell.angle_gamma   90.00
#
_symmetry.space_group_name_H-M   'P 1'
#
loop_
_entity.id
_entity.type
_entity.pdbx_description
1 polymer ?
#
loop_
_entity_poly.entity_id
_entity_poly.type
_entity_poly.pdbx_seq_one_letter_code
_entity_poly.pdbx_strand_id
1 'polypeptide(L)'
;NVGVMDAACEGAKRVGGSLTIGVLPTAKDKVSRHVDVPIITEMGSGRNNINVLTSHVVVACGLSGSGTVSEVALAVKAGKPVILVEASPADVAFFRKLDTRLVQAAASPEEAIELIMKLMDGRQRRARRTERDLDQYIPV
;
A
#
# COMPACT_ATOMS: atom_id res chain seq x y z
N ASN A 1 -11.08 12.36 -7.14
CA ASN A 1 -10.26 12.29 -5.91
C ASN A 1 -9.70 13.66 -5.57
N VAL A 2 -9.99 14.17 -4.37
CA VAL A 2 -9.33 15.36 -3.78
C VAL A 2 -8.76 14.90 -2.44
N GLY A 3 -7.55 15.32 -2.07
CA GLY A 3 -6.88 14.93 -0.82
C GLY A 3 -5.65 14.04 -1.03
N VAL A 4 -5.33 13.21 -0.04
CA VAL A 4 -4.06 12.45 0.05
C VAL A 4 -3.72 11.67 -1.23
N MET A 5 -4.69 10.98 -1.82
CA MET A 5 -4.45 10.18 -3.04
C MET A 5 -4.05 11.03 -4.25
N ASP A 6 -4.63 12.24 -4.38
CA ASP A 6 -4.29 13.14 -5.48
C ASP A 6 -2.89 13.76 -5.28
N ALA A 7 -2.58 14.17 -4.05
CA ALA A 7 -1.26 14.68 -3.68
C ALA A 7 -0.16 13.62 -3.89
N ALA A 8 -0.44 12.35 -3.57
CA ALA A 8 0.48 11.24 -3.82
C ALA A 8 0.75 11.04 -5.31
N CYS A 9 -0.29 11.09 -6.16
CA CYS A 9 -0.12 11.00 -7.61
C CYS A 9 0.65 12.21 -8.15
N GLU A 10 0.32 13.43 -7.71
CA GLU A 10 1.04 14.64 -8.11
C GLU A 10 2.53 14.54 -7.74
N GLY A 11 2.85 14.12 -6.52
CA GLY A 11 4.23 13.89 -6.08
C GLY A 11 4.96 12.88 -6.97
N ALA A 12 4.32 11.77 -7.29
CA ALA A 12 4.88 10.77 -8.20
C ALA A 12 5.17 11.35 -9.60
N LYS A 13 4.28 12.19 -10.15
CA LYS A 13 4.48 12.81 -11.47
C LYS A 13 5.68 13.77 -11.54
N ARG A 14 6.27 14.17 -10.42
CA ARG A 14 7.52 14.97 -10.39
C ARG A 14 8.76 14.14 -10.75
N VAL A 15 8.66 12.82 -10.74
CA VAL A 15 9.75 11.89 -11.10
C VAL A 15 9.52 11.37 -12.52
N GLY A 16 10.53 11.54 -13.39
CA GLY A 16 10.48 11.04 -14.77
C GLY A 16 10.30 9.52 -14.81
N GLY A 17 9.42 9.04 -15.69
CA GLY A 17 9.13 7.60 -15.83
C GLY A 17 8.23 7.01 -14.75
N SER A 18 7.69 7.84 -13.83
CA SER A 18 6.72 7.37 -12.86
C SER A 18 5.40 6.93 -13.51
N LEU A 19 4.80 5.89 -12.93
CA LEU A 19 3.49 5.36 -13.30
C LEU A 19 2.55 5.48 -12.10
N THR A 20 1.40 6.09 -12.33
CA THR A 20 0.34 6.28 -11.33
C THR A 20 -0.92 5.53 -11.76
N ILE A 21 -1.46 4.73 -10.86
CA ILE A 21 -2.66 3.93 -11.11
C ILE A 21 -3.75 4.41 -10.16
N GLY A 22 -4.87 4.86 -10.72
CA GLY A 22 -6.04 5.24 -9.96
C GLY A 22 -7.10 4.15 -10.08
N VAL A 23 -7.41 3.46 -8.99
CA VAL A 23 -8.53 2.51 -8.96
C VAL A 23 -9.78 3.26 -8.53
N LEU A 24 -10.82 3.35 -9.35
CA LEU A 24 -12.01 4.17 -9.12
C LEU A 24 -13.22 3.33 -8.69
N PRO A 25 -14.06 3.83 -7.76
CA PRO A 25 -15.21 3.08 -7.29
C PRO A 25 -16.35 3.04 -8.32
N THR A 26 -16.57 4.12 -9.09
CA THR A 26 -17.57 4.21 -10.17
C THR A 26 -17.04 5.00 -11.38
N ALA A 27 -17.70 4.88 -12.52
CA ALA A 27 -17.42 5.63 -13.75
C ALA A 27 -17.82 7.11 -13.65
N LYS A 28 -18.63 7.48 -12.65
CA LYS A 28 -19.04 8.87 -12.40
C LYS A 28 -17.98 9.68 -11.66
N ASP A 29 -17.00 9.00 -11.04
CA ASP A 29 -15.96 9.63 -10.26
C ASP A 29 -14.97 10.40 -11.14
N LYS A 30 -14.58 11.60 -10.69
CA LYS A 30 -13.55 12.39 -11.37
C LYS A 30 -12.19 11.72 -11.23
N VAL A 31 -11.59 11.37 -12.36
CA VAL A 31 -10.19 10.96 -12.48
C VAL A 31 -9.30 12.17 -12.27
N SER A 32 -8.28 12.05 -11.43
CA SER A 32 -7.27 13.10 -11.31
C SER A 32 -6.44 13.19 -12.59
N ARG A 33 -6.06 14.41 -13.00
CA ARG A 33 -5.12 14.63 -14.10
C ARG A 33 -3.73 14.01 -13.87
N HIS A 34 -3.41 13.68 -12.61
CA HIS A 34 -2.14 13.10 -12.22
C HIS A 34 -2.15 11.55 -12.29
N VAL A 35 -3.26 10.93 -12.72
CA VAL A 35 -3.38 9.48 -12.90
C VAL A 35 -3.08 9.11 -14.35
N ASP A 36 -2.13 8.20 -14.57
CA ASP A 36 -1.79 7.69 -15.90
C ASP A 36 -2.76 6.57 -16.33
N VAL A 37 -3.12 5.67 -15.41
CA VAL A 37 -4.00 4.53 -15.69
C VAL A 37 -5.20 4.52 -14.74
N PRO A 38 -6.40 4.91 -15.21
CA PRO A 38 -7.64 4.77 -14.45
C PRO A 38 -8.21 3.36 -14.61
N ILE A 39 -8.41 2.65 -13.49
CA ILE A 39 -9.10 1.36 -13.42
C ILE A 39 -10.48 1.58 -12.81
N ILE A 40 -11.53 1.60 -13.64
CA ILE A 40 -12.91 1.77 -13.18
C ILE A 40 -13.46 0.40 -12.79
N THR A 41 -13.91 0.26 -11.54
CA THR A 41 -14.31 -1.04 -11.00
C THR A 41 -15.83 -1.24 -10.89
N GLU A 42 -16.62 -0.18 -10.77
CA GLU A 42 -18.06 -0.23 -10.42
C GLU A 42 -18.36 -1.00 -9.10
N MET A 43 -17.36 -1.14 -8.22
CA MET A 43 -17.48 -1.91 -6.97
C MET A 43 -17.79 -1.05 -5.74
N GLY A 44 -17.95 0.26 -5.88
CA GLY A 44 -18.05 1.16 -4.72
C GLY A 44 -16.85 0.95 -3.78
N SER A 45 -17.10 0.82 -2.48
CA SER A 45 -16.04 0.52 -1.49
C SER A 45 -15.36 -0.84 -1.67
N GLY A 46 -15.92 -1.75 -2.47
CA GLY A 46 -15.31 -3.06 -2.78
C GLY A 46 -13.93 -2.96 -3.44
N ARG A 47 -13.66 -1.85 -4.17
CA ARG A 47 -12.35 -1.58 -4.79
C ARG A 47 -11.19 -1.50 -3.80
N ASN A 48 -11.47 -1.27 -2.52
CA ASN A 48 -10.45 -1.21 -1.47
C ASN A 48 -9.68 -2.54 -1.35
N ASN A 49 -10.33 -3.69 -1.63
CA ASN A 49 -9.63 -4.97 -1.70
C ASN A 49 -8.63 -5.04 -2.86
N ILE A 50 -8.96 -4.45 -4.01
CA ILE A 50 -8.06 -4.39 -5.17
C ILE A 50 -6.82 -3.55 -4.82
N ASN A 51 -7.03 -2.38 -4.19
CA ASN A 51 -5.92 -1.53 -3.70
C ASN A 51 -4.96 -2.32 -2.82
N VAL A 52 -5.50 -3.02 -1.82
CA VAL A 52 -4.71 -3.76 -0.83
C VAL A 52 -4.02 -4.98 -1.43
N LEU A 53 -4.75 -5.84 -2.15
CA LEU A 53 -4.23 -7.12 -2.62
C LEU A 53 -3.18 -6.95 -3.71
N THR A 54 -3.31 -5.91 -4.54
CA THR A 54 -2.35 -5.57 -5.59
C THR A 54 -1.08 -4.90 -5.04
N SER A 55 -1.15 -4.29 -3.86
CA SER A 55 -0.03 -3.59 -3.25
C SER A 55 1.01 -4.53 -2.64
N HIS A 56 2.27 -4.13 -2.71
CA HIS A 56 3.38 -4.78 -1.99
C HIS A 56 3.44 -4.32 -0.53
N VAL A 57 3.25 -3.02 -0.32
CA VAL A 57 3.18 -2.34 0.98
C VAL A 57 2.04 -1.33 0.90
N VAL A 58 1.26 -1.21 1.97
CA VAL A 58 0.20 -0.21 2.09
C VAL A 58 0.67 0.91 3.00
N VAL A 59 0.56 2.15 2.55
CA VAL A 59 0.90 3.34 3.34
C VAL A 59 -0.37 4.12 3.62
N ALA A 60 -0.66 4.37 4.89
CA ALA A 60 -1.75 5.24 5.31
C ALA A 60 -1.18 6.55 5.83
N CYS A 61 -1.42 7.65 5.11
CA CYS A 61 -1.03 8.99 5.53
C CYS A 61 -2.14 9.61 6.37
N GLY A 62 -1.98 9.54 7.69
CA GLY A 62 -3.04 9.84 8.65
C GLY A 62 -4.17 8.79 8.67
N LEU A 63 -4.95 8.81 9.75
CA LEU A 63 -6.13 7.96 9.96
C LEU A 63 -7.38 8.82 10.17
N SER A 64 -7.74 9.58 9.12
CA SER A 64 -8.77 10.62 9.19
C SER A 64 -10.17 10.16 8.75
N GLY A 65 -10.37 8.89 8.37
CA GLY A 65 -11.68 8.42 7.90
C GLY A 65 -11.86 6.91 7.89
N SER A 66 -13.14 6.49 7.89
CA SER A 66 -13.54 5.07 7.89
C SER A 66 -13.02 4.30 6.66
N GLY A 67 -12.84 4.99 5.52
CA GLY A 67 -12.23 4.41 4.33
C GLY A 67 -10.79 3.94 4.58
N THR A 68 -9.92 4.82 5.06
CA THR A 68 -8.52 4.50 5.37
C THR A 68 -8.41 3.43 6.45
N VAL A 69 -9.23 3.52 7.51
CA VAL A 69 -9.29 2.51 8.58
C VAL A 69 -9.65 1.13 8.01
N SER A 70 -10.62 1.07 7.08
CA SER A 70 -11.01 -0.18 6.43
C SER A 70 -9.90 -0.77 5.56
N GLU A 71 -9.16 0.07 4.82
CA GLU A 71 -8.04 -0.39 3.98
C GLU A 71 -6.88 -0.93 4.83
N VAL A 72 -6.56 -0.27 5.95
CA VAL A 72 -5.54 -0.77 6.89
C VAL A 72 -5.96 -2.12 7.48
N ALA A 73 -7.21 -2.25 7.93
CA ALA A 73 -7.71 -3.52 8.48
C ALA A 73 -7.70 -4.64 7.43
N LEU A 74 -8.09 -4.34 6.18
CA LEU A 74 -8.03 -5.28 5.06
C LEU A 74 -6.58 -5.69 4.74
N ALA A 75 -5.63 -4.75 4.78
CA ALA A 75 -4.22 -5.02 4.54
C ALA A 75 -3.63 -5.97 5.58
N VAL A 76 -3.89 -5.72 6.87
CA VAL A 76 -3.47 -6.63 7.93
C VAL A 76 -4.11 -8.01 7.76
N LYS A 77 -5.42 -8.07 7.48
CA LYS A 77 -6.12 -9.34 7.20
C LYS A 77 -5.51 -10.11 6.03
N ALA A 78 -5.05 -9.40 4.99
CA ALA A 78 -4.43 -9.98 3.80
C ALA A 78 -2.93 -10.31 3.97
N GLY A 79 -2.36 -10.11 5.17
CA GLY A 79 -0.93 -10.34 5.42
C GLY A 79 -0.01 -9.32 4.72
N LYS A 80 -0.54 -8.14 4.37
CA LYS A 80 0.21 -7.08 3.70
C LYS A 80 0.88 -6.17 4.74
N PRO A 81 2.17 -5.83 4.58
CA PRO A 81 2.81 -4.83 5.42
C PRO A 81 2.11 -3.48 5.30
N VAL A 82 1.91 -2.82 6.44
CA VAL A 82 1.30 -1.50 6.57
C VAL A 82 2.27 -0.54 7.26
N ILE A 83 2.38 0.67 6.71
CA ILE A 83 3.08 1.79 7.33
C ILE A 83 2.06 2.90 7.61
N LEU A 84 1.94 3.29 8.87
CA LEU A 84 1.10 4.39 9.32
C LEU A 84 1.97 5.64 9.46
N VAL A 85 1.75 6.63 8.60
CA VAL A 85 2.49 7.91 8.60
C VAL A 85 1.71 8.93 9.41
N GLU A 86 2.39 9.59 10.36
CA GLU A 86 1.81 10.61 11.25
C GLU A 86 0.55 10.13 12.01
N ALA A 87 0.45 8.83 12.29
CA ALA A 87 -0.63 8.26 13.09
C ALA A 87 -0.38 8.47 14.59
N SER A 88 -1.45 8.65 15.37
CA SER A 88 -1.32 8.79 16.81
C SER A 88 -0.79 7.50 17.45
N PRO A 89 -0.11 7.56 18.62
CA PRO A 89 0.32 6.36 19.33
C PRO A 89 -0.82 5.39 19.64
N ALA A 90 -2.03 5.92 19.90
CA ALA A 90 -3.21 5.12 20.15
C ALA A 90 -3.65 4.32 18.91
N ASP A 91 -3.62 4.95 17.73
CA ASP A 91 -3.97 4.30 16.47
C ASP A 91 -2.96 3.21 16.10
N VAL A 92 -1.67 3.51 16.25
CA VAL A 92 -0.59 2.54 16.01
C VAL A 92 -0.75 1.35 16.96
N ALA A 93 -1.02 1.60 18.24
CA ALA A 93 -1.28 0.54 19.21
C ALA A 93 -2.53 -0.28 18.85
N PHE A 94 -3.60 0.37 18.38
CA PHE A 94 -4.81 -0.31 17.94
C PHE A 94 -4.53 -1.30 16.81
N PHE A 95 -3.91 -0.86 15.70
CA PHE A 95 -3.66 -1.74 14.56
C PHE A 95 -2.60 -2.80 14.85
N ARG A 96 -1.63 -2.54 15.73
CA ARG A 96 -0.68 -3.56 16.19
C ARG A 96 -1.33 -4.70 16.99
N LYS A 97 -2.51 -4.49 17.59
CA LYS A 97 -3.28 -5.60 18.20
C LYS A 97 -3.75 -6.62 17.17
N LEU A 98 -3.90 -6.22 15.89
CA LEU A 98 -4.32 -7.11 14.82
C LEU A 98 -3.13 -7.99 14.35
N ASP A 99 -1.98 -7.38 14.07
CA ASP A 99 -0.71 -8.09 13.87
C ASP A 99 0.47 -7.12 14.06
N THR A 100 1.29 -7.37 15.10
CA THR A 100 2.43 -6.51 15.44
C THR A 100 3.55 -6.52 14.40
N ARG A 101 3.65 -7.59 13.59
CA ARG A 101 4.72 -7.77 12.60
C ARG A 101 4.42 -7.03 11.31
N LEU A 102 3.15 -6.78 11.03
CA LEU A 102 2.70 -6.15 9.79
C LEU A 102 2.58 -4.63 9.90
N VAL A 103 2.41 -4.08 11.10
CA VAL A 103 2.12 -2.65 11.30
C VAL A 103 3.33 -1.90 11.84
N GLN A 104 3.89 -1.03 11.00
CA GLN A 104 4.96 -0.10 11.34
C GLN A 104 4.42 1.34 11.37
N ALA A 105 5.07 2.20 12.13
CA ALA A 105 4.76 3.62 12.20
C ALA A 105 5.94 4.40 11.63
N ALA A 106 5.65 5.51 10.97
CA ALA A 106 6.63 6.46 10.48
C ALA A 106 6.21 7.87 10.92
N ALA A 107 7.16 8.66 11.41
CA ALA A 107 6.97 10.06 11.79
C ALA A 107 7.06 11.01 10.58
N SER A 108 7.59 10.54 9.45
CA SER A 108 7.69 11.35 8.23
C SER A 108 7.57 10.50 6.95
N PRO A 109 7.35 11.14 5.77
CA PRO A 109 7.42 10.45 4.48
C PRO A 109 8.77 9.78 4.22
N GLU A 110 9.88 10.39 4.62
CA GLU A 110 11.23 9.86 4.44
C GLU A 110 11.42 8.54 5.20
N GLU A 111 11.02 8.51 6.47
CA GLU A 111 11.05 7.28 7.28
C GLU A 111 10.14 6.21 6.66
N ALA A 112 8.98 6.58 6.12
CA ALA A 112 8.10 5.65 5.42
C ALA A 112 8.80 5.01 4.21
N ILE A 113 9.55 5.79 3.42
CA ILE A 113 10.34 5.28 2.29
C ILE A 113 11.43 4.33 2.76
N GLU A 114 12.17 4.65 3.83
CA GLU A 114 13.20 3.75 4.39
C GLU A 114 12.61 2.38 4.78
N LEU A 115 11.44 2.40 5.44
CA LEU A 115 10.72 1.19 5.80
C LEU A 115 10.25 0.39 4.58
N ILE A 116 9.73 1.06 3.55
CA ILE A 116 9.34 0.42 2.28
C ILE A 116 10.54 -0.28 1.65
N MET A 117 11.68 0.39 1.54
CA MET A 117 12.88 -0.17 0.91
C MET A 117 13.36 -1.42 1.67
N LYS A 118 13.38 -1.37 3.01
CA LYS A 118 13.71 -2.54 3.85
C LYS A 118 12.76 -3.72 3.63
N LEU A 119 11.46 -3.46 3.53
CA LEU A 119 10.45 -4.50 3.26
C LEU A 119 10.63 -5.12 1.86
N MET A 120 10.89 -4.29 0.85
CA MET A 120 11.09 -4.72 -0.53
C MET A 120 12.37 -5.56 -0.69
N ASP A 121 13.47 -5.17 -0.05
CA ASP A 121 14.71 -5.95 -0.02
C ASP A 121 14.50 -7.33 0.61
N GLY A 122 13.80 -7.39 1.74
CA GLY A 122 13.45 -8.65 2.40
C GLY A 122 12.63 -9.58 1.50
N ARG A 123 11.69 -9.01 0.74
CA ARG A 123 10.87 -9.75 -0.24
C ARG A 123 11.71 -10.30 -1.40
N GLN A 124 12.58 -9.48 -1.99
CA GLN A 124 13.45 -9.90 -3.09
C GLN A 124 14.42 -11.01 -2.67
N ARG A 125 15.00 -10.90 -1.45
CA ARG A 125 15.88 -11.95 -0.90
C ARG A 125 15.14 -13.26 -0.72
N ARG A 126 13.88 -13.23 -0.25
CA ARG A 126 13.04 -14.43 -0.09
C ARG A 126 12.71 -15.06 -1.45
N ALA A 127 12.33 -14.26 -2.45
CA ALA A 127 12.06 -14.75 -3.81
C ALA A 127 13.29 -15.45 -4.42
N ARG A 128 14.47 -14.81 -4.38
CA ARG A 128 15.73 -15.39 -4.87
C ARG A 128 16.19 -16.64 -4.12
N ARG A 129 15.76 -16.82 -2.86
CA ARG A 129 16.05 -18.04 -2.10
C ARG A 129 15.14 -19.17 -2.58
N THR A 130 13.85 -18.90 -2.74
CA THR A 130 12.89 -19.88 -3.27
C THR A 130 13.24 -20.33 -4.69
N GLU A 131 13.68 -19.43 -5.58
CA GLU A 131 14.17 -19.81 -6.91
C GLU A 131 15.39 -20.73 -6.85
N ARG A 132 16.39 -20.40 -6.01
CA ARG A 132 17.58 -21.25 -5.82
C ARG A 132 17.25 -22.63 -5.23
N ASP A 133 16.30 -22.69 -4.29
CA ASP A 133 15.87 -23.95 -3.68
C ASP A 133 15.13 -24.85 -4.70
N LEU A 134 14.44 -24.25 -5.69
CA LEU A 134 13.81 -24.97 -6.80
C LEU A 134 14.82 -25.45 -7.85
N ASP A 135 15.84 -24.64 -8.16
CA ASP A 135 16.90 -25.02 -9.12
C ASP A 135 17.80 -26.15 -8.60
N GLN A 136 17.92 -26.31 -7.28
CA GLN A 136 18.67 -27.41 -6.64
C GLN A 136 17.85 -28.71 -6.52
N TYR A 137 16.57 -28.70 -6.90
CA TYR A 137 15.72 -29.88 -6.89
C TYR A 137 15.93 -30.71 -8.16
N ILE A 138 16.84 -31.68 -8.11
CA ILE A 138 16.94 -32.73 -9.13
C ILE A 138 16.00 -33.87 -8.70
N PRO A 139 14.88 -34.13 -9.40
CA PRO A 139 14.05 -35.29 -9.10
C PRO A 139 14.84 -36.57 -9.42
N VAL A 140 14.97 -37.45 -8.43
CA VAL A 140 15.49 -38.82 -8.57
C VAL A 140 14.49 -39.74 -9.23
#